data_AF-A0A7X7XEN3-F1
#
_entry.id   AF-A0A7X7XEN3-F1
#
_cell.length_a   1.000
_cell.length_b   1.000
_cell.length_c   1.000
_cell.angle_alpha   90.00
_cell.angle_beta   90.00
_cell.angle_gamma   90.00
#
_symmetry.space_group_name_H-M   'P 1'
#
loop_
_entity.id
_entity.type
_entity.pdbx_description
1 polymer ?
#
loop_
_entity_poly.entity_id
_entity_poly.type
_entity_poly.pdbx_seq_one_letter_code
_entity_poly.pdbx_strand_id
1 'polypeptide(L)'
;MECLTTRRRREALFRPVLVLMLLLGAGALPAGDRRDASACFTGLNATYSGSWERWDIDLVDGGGTLSATYSGAVDRWSVQIGNRSASISATYSNSMERWDCGDIAIRTVYSGSYERWEVSRGGRTLRVAMIYSNDWQRWSVSGPAGTMHVSATYSHDWSRWQIDDRMCAEDVELRMGAVFACVISAIWAHRNTK
;
A
#
# COMPACT_ATOMS: atom_id res chain seq x y z
N MET A 1 52.63 -35.20 42.83
CA MET A 1 52.67 -36.16 43.95
C MET A 1 51.30 -36.82 43.98
N GLU A 2 51.26 -38.09 43.60
CA GLU A 2 50.06 -38.91 43.47
C GLU A 2 49.46 -39.24 44.84
N CYS A 3 48.14 -39.36 44.93
CA CYS A 3 47.52 -40.24 45.91
C CYS A 3 46.27 -40.90 45.29
N LEU A 4 46.47 -42.14 44.84
CA LEU A 4 45.46 -43.13 44.53
C LEU A 4 44.86 -43.66 45.84
N THR A 5 43.54 -43.86 45.92
CA THR A 5 43.00 -45.19 46.30
C THR A 5 41.49 -45.31 46.08
N THR A 6 41.10 -46.56 45.89
CA THR A 6 39.96 -47.02 45.12
C THR A 6 39.02 -47.85 46.01
N ARG A 7 37.71 -47.81 45.73
CA ARG A 7 36.74 -48.94 45.73
C ARG A 7 36.25 -49.58 47.05
N ARG A 8 34.92 -49.51 47.30
CA ARG A 8 33.89 -50.60 47.16
C ARG A 8 32.70 -50.43 48.13
N ARG A 9 31.48 -50.53 47.60
CA ARG A 9 30.40 -51.51 47.96
C ARG A 9 29.12 -51.07 47.22
N ARG A 10 28.69 -51.85 46.22
CA ARG A 10 27.62 -52.88 46.22
C ARG A 10 26.20 -52.29 46.16
N GLU A 11 25.52 -52.74 45.13
CA GLU A 11 24.20 -52.39 44.61
C GLU A 11 23.06 -52.74 45.57
N ALA A 12 21.98 -51.95 45.51
CA ALA A 12 20.60 -52.46 45.59
C ALA A 12 19.66 -51.45 44.92
N LEU A 13 18.93 -51.95 43.92
CA LEU A 13 17.91 -51.26 43.13
C LEU A 13 16.76 -50.73 44.01
N PHE A 14 16.20 -49.56 43.68
CA PHE A 14 14.75 -49.39 43.48
C PHE A 14 14.48 -48.04 42.77
N ARG A 15 13.38 -48.04 42.00
CA ARG A 15 13.05 -47.22 40.83
C ARG A 15 12.78 -45.70 41.08
N PRO A 16 12.74 -44.90 39.99
CA PRO A 16 12.81 -43.45 40.02
C PRO A 16 11.42 -42.81 40.17
N VAL A 17 11.34 -41.67 40.87
CA VAL A 17 10.23 -40.74 40.71
C VAL A 17 10.79 -39.47 40.07
N LEU A 18 10.59 -39.41 38.76
CA LEU A 18 10.80 -38.25 37.91
C LEU A 18 9.78 -37.19 38.30
N VAL A 19 10.17 -36.17 39.08
CA VAL A 19 9.34 -34.97 39.25
C VAL A 19 9.79 -33.96 38.21
N LEU A 20 9.12 -34.03 37.06
CA LEU A 20 9.14 -33.02 36.01
C LEU A 20 8.42 -31.77 36.54
N MET A 21 9.17 -30.82 37.11
CA MET A 21 8.63 -29.48 37.33
C MET A 21 8.53 -28.77 35.98
N LEU A 22 7.33 -28.81 35.39
CA LEU A 22 6.88 -27.90 34.35
C LEU A 22 6.80 -26.49 34.95
N LEU A 23 7.90 -25.74 34.87
CA LEU A 23 7.83 -24.29 34.84
C LEU A 23 7.11 -23.91 33.54
N LEU A 24 5.81 -23.62 33.68
CA LEU A 24 5.06 -22.82 32.72
C LEU A 24 5.75 -21.46 32.65
N GLY A 25 6.78 -21.38 31.81
CA GLY A 25 7.16 -20.13 31.21
C GLY A 25 5.95 -19.63 30.46
N ALA A 26 5.20 -18.72 31.08
CA ALA A 26 4.34 -17.81 30.37
C ALA A 26 5.27 -17.01 29.46
N GLY A 27 5.52 -17.56 28.27
CA GLY A 27 6.09 -16.82 27.17
C GLY A 27 5.12 -15.70 26.88
N ALA A 28 5.33 -14.55 27.53
CA ALA A 28 4.98 -13.29 26.94
C ALA A 28 5.78 -13.24 25.64
N LEU A 29 5.16 -13.72 24.56
CA LEU A 29 5.62 -13.44 23.22
C LEU A 29 5.83 -11.92 23.19
N PRO A 30 7.02 -11.41 22.82
CA PRO A 30 7.14 -10.00 22.56
C PRO A 30 6.04 -9.70 21.55
N ALA A 31 5.13 -8.79 21.91
CA ALA A 31 4.15 -8.28 20.98
C ALA A 31 4.96 -7.80 19.78
N GLY A 32 4.95 -8.60 18.72
CA GLY A 32 5.57 -8.24 17.47
C GLY A 32 4.97 -6.89 17.14
N ASP A 33 5.84 -5.89 17.07
CA ASP A 33 5.54 -4.55 16.58
C ASP A 33 4.60 -4.71 15.41
N ARG A 34 3.31 -4.45 15.65
CA ARG A 34 2.25 -4.61 14.67
C ARG A 34 2.44 -3.41 13.77
N ARG A 35 3.49 -3.46 12.94
CA ARG A 35 3.68 -2.52 11.84
C ARG A 35 2.34 -2.44 11.18
N ASP A 36 1.73 -1.27 11.24
CA ASP A 36 0.38 -0.98 10.79
C ASP A 36 0.22 -1.46 9.34
N ALA A 37 -0.13 -2.74 9.20
CA ALA A 37 -0.40 -3.37 7.92
C ALA A 37 -1.64 -2.65 7.44
N SER A 38 -1.39 -1.67 6.58
CA SER A 38 -2.41 -0.72 6.19
C SER A 38 -3.41 -1.51 5.36
N ALA A 39 -4.68 -1.45 5.76
CA ALA A 39 -5.75 -2.25 5.17
C ALA A 39 -5.77 -2.16 3.63
N CYS A 40 -6.31 -3.20 3.00
CA CYS A 40 -6.48 -3.24 1.54
C CYS A 40 -7.41 -2.11 1.11
N PHE A 41 -7.13 -1.46 -0.03
CA PHE A 41 -8.07 -0.52 -0.62
C PHE A 41 -9.28 -1.26 -1.17
N THR A 42 -10.47 -0.67 -1.01
CA THR A 42 -11.73 -1.22 -1.52
C THR A 42 -12.42 -0.26 -2.50
N GLY A 43 -12.15 1.04 -2.40
CA GLY A 43 -12.78 2.04 -3.25
C GLY A 43 -12.22 3.45 -3.11
N LEU A 44 -12.67 4.32 -4.01
CA LEU A 44 -12.38 5.74 -4.01
C LEU A 44 -13.56 6.51 -4.60
N ASN A 45 -14.05 7.52 -3.88
CA ASN A 45 -15.25 8.27 -4.26
C ASN A 45 -14.99 9.76 -4.19
N ALA A 46 -15.37 10.53 -5.21
CA ALA A 46 -15.36 11.98 -5.10
C ALA A 46 -16.42 12.42 -4.07
N THR A 47 -15.99 13.24 -3.12
CA THR A 47 -16.81 13.66 -1.97
C THR A 47 -18.01 14.50 -2.40
N TYR A 48 -17.87 15.27 -3.47
CA TYR A 48 -18.94 16.07 -4.05
C TYR A 48 -19.13 15.69 -5.51
N SER A 49 -20.37 15.41 -5.90
CA SER A 49 -20.72 15.09 -7.28
C SER A 49 -20.19 16.17 -8.23
N GLY A 50 -19.33 15.77 -9.16
CA GLY A 50 -18.75 16.67 -10.17
C GLY A 50 -17.52 17.48 -9.72
N SER A 51 -17.10 17.39 -8.45
CA SER A 51 -15.82 17.97 -8.00
C SER A 51 -14.70 16.94 -8.10
N TRP A 52 -13.68 17.25 -8.91
CA TRP A 52 -12.48 16.42 -9.03
C TRP A 52 -11.48 16.67 -7.89
N GLU A 53 -11.77 17.61 -7.01
CA GLU A 53 -10.80 18.16 -6.06
C GLU A 53 -10.75 17.41 -4.72
N ARG A 54 -11.75 16.59 -4.38
CA ARG A 54 -11.85 15.92 -3.06
C ARG A 54 -12.42 14.53 -3.19
N TRP A 55 -11.77 13.59 -2.52
CA TRP A 55 -12.07 12.18 -2.60
C TRP A 55 -11.96 11.54 -1.23
N ASP A 56 -12.88 10.63 -0.97
CA ASP A 56 -12.87 9.70 0.15
C ASP A 56 -12.25 8.38 -0.31
N ILE A 57 -11.34 7.85 0.50
CA ILE A 57 -10.63 6.60 0.24
C ILE A 57 -11.20 5.53 1.17
N ASP A 58 -11.66 4.42 0.59
CA ASP A 58 -12.21 3.30 1.34
C ASP A 58 -11.14 2.21 1.52
N LEU A 59 -10.96 1.74 2.77
CA LEU A 59 -10.11 0.62 3.12
C LEU A 59 -10.94 -0.43 3.88
N VAL A 60 -10.46 -1.69 3.90
CA VAL A 60 -11.15 -2.78 4.65
C VAL A 60 -11.40 -2.40 6.11
N ASP A 61 -10.39 -1.83 6.78
CA ASP A 61 -10.44 -1.44 8.19
C ASP A 61 -10.09 0.05 8.36
N GLY A 62 -10.84 0.93 7.70
CA GLY A 62 -10.71 2.37 7.88
C GLY A 62 -10.94 3.17 6.61
N GLY A 63 -10.34 4.36 6.55
CA GLY A 63 -10.49 5.24 5.43
C GLY A 63 -9.39 6.29 5.35
N GLY A 64 -9.51 7.14 4.35
CA GLY A 64 -8.61 8.23 4.09
C GLY A 64 -9.26 9.31 3.24
N THR A 65 -8.49 10.35 2.94
CA THR A 65 -8.90 11.42 2.03
C THR A 65 -7.80 11.72 1.04
N LEU A 66 -8.18 12.10 -0.17
CA LEU A 66 -7.30 12.63 -1.19
C LEU A 66 -7.91 13.94 -1.70
N SER A 67 -7.16 15.03 -1.63
CA SER A 67 -7.68 16.34 -2.02
C SER A 67 -6.65 17.24 -2.68
N ALA A 68 -7.08 18.00 -3.68
CA ALA A 68 -6.34 19.14 -4.21
C ALA A 68 -6.04 20.13 -3.06
N THR A 69 -4.82 20.69 -3.04
CA THR A 69 -4.36 21.51 -1.90
C THR A 69 -5.05 22.87 -1.83
N TYR A 70 -5.54 23.37 -2.96
CA TYR A 70 -6.38 24.54 -3.10
C TYR A 70 -7.33 24.34 -4.28
N SER A 71 -8.39 25.14 -4.38
CA SER A 71 -9.31 25.03 -5.52
C SER A 71 -8.58 25.35 -6.83
N GLY A 72 -8.80 24.52 -7.84
CA GLY A 72 -8.09 24.58 -9.11
C GLY A 72 -6.65 24.04 -9.08
N ALA A 73 -6.14 23.54 -7.94
CA ALA A 73 -4.82 22.91 -7.86
C ALA A 73 -4.81 21.58 -8.59
N VAL A 74 -4.44 21.61 -9.87
CA VAL A 74 -4.33 20.39 -10.67
C VAL A 74 -3.07 19.61 -10.33
N ASP A 75 -2.02 20.30 -9.90
CA ASP A 75 -0.64 19.85 -9.78
C ASP A 75 -0.18 19.62 -8.33
N ARG A 76 -1.07 19.81 -7.34
CA ARG A 76 -0.75 19.61 -5.92
C ARG A 76 -1.91 19.04 -5.12
N TRP A 77 -1.64 17.92 -4.47
CA TRP A 77 -2.60 17.12 -3.73
C TRP A 77 -2.06 16.77 -2.34
N SER A 78 -2.98 16.57 -1.41
CA SER A 78 -2.72 16.02 -0.09
C SER A 78 -3.48 14.71 0.06
N VAL A 79 -2.84 13.73 0.68
CA VAL A 79 -3.45 12.45 0.98
C VAL A 79 -3.30 12.14 2.46
N GLN A 80 -4.36 11.61 3.06
CA GLN A 80 -4.41 11.12 4.43
C GLN A 80 -4.90 9.66 4.41
N ILE A 81 -4.18 8.74 5.06
CA ILE A 81 -4.62 7.35 5.24
C ILE A 81 -4.41 6.97 6.70
N GLY A 82 -5.52 6.78 7.43
CA GLY A 82 -5.47 6.65 8.89
C GLY A 82 -4.79 7.87 9.53
N ASN A 83 -3.68 7.64 10.24
CA ASN A 83 -2.93 8.70 10.93
C ASN A 83 -1.76 9.28 10.12
N ARG A 84 -1.55 8.85 8.87
CA ARG A 84 -0.45 9.33 8.01
C ARG A 84 -0.95 10.32 6.98
N SER A 85 -0.16 11.37 6.75
CA SER A 85 -0.38 12.39 5.74
C SER A 85 0.79 12.45 4.77
N ALA A 86 0.54 12.68 3.48
CA ALA A 86 1.57 13.02 2.50
C ALA A 86 1.10 14.11 1.53
N SER A 87 2.06 14.78 0.90
CA SER A 87 1.84 15.71 -0.21
C SER A 87 2.28 15.04 -1.51
N ILE A 88 1.43 15.10 -2.52
CA ILE A 88 1.72 14.65 -3.88
C ILE A 88 1.79 15.89 -4.77
N SER A 89 2.91 16.10 -5.45
CA SER A 89 3.10 17.28 -6.30
C SER A 89 3.71 16.92 -7.64
N ALA A 90 3.27 17.59 -8.70
CA ALA A 90 3.92 17.48 -10.00
C ALA A 90 5.36 17.97 -9.90
N THR A 91 6.32 17.21 -10.46
CA THR A 91 7.75 17.58 -10.42
C THR A 91 8.02 18.84 -11.24
N TYR A 92 7.27 19.03 -12.33
CA TYR A 92 7.33 20.23 -13.17
C TYR A 92 5.94 20.83 -13.25
N SER A 93 5.85 22.15 -13.08
CA SER A 93 4.59 22.87 -13.19
C SER A 93 3.93 22.59 -14.54
N ASN A 94 2.62 22.32 -14.51
CA ASN A 94 1.80 21.96 -15.68
C ASN A 94 2.18 20.65 -16.41
N SER A 95 3.14 19.87 -15.91
CA SER A 95 3.41 18.53 -16.43
C SER A 95 2.66 17.51 -15.60
N MET A 96 1.84 16.68 -16.24
CA MET A 96 1.17 15.56 -15.59
C MET A 96 1.95 14.26 -15.69
N GLU A 97 3.15 14.29 -16.26
CA GLU A 97 3.93 13.08 -16.54
C GLU A 97 4.74 12.61 -15.33
N ARG A 98 4.96 13.48 -14.34
CA ARG A 98 5.84 13.18 -13.21
C ARG A 98 5.35 13.82 -11.92
N TRP A 99 5.30 13.03 -10.87
CA TRP A 99 4.86 13.43 -9.55
C TRP A 99 5.75 12.82 -8.48
N ASP A 100 5.88 13.55 -7.39
CA ASP A 100 6.62 13.15 -6.21
C ASP A 100 5.68 13.09 -5.01
N CYS A 101 5.79 12.04 -4.21
CA CYS A 101 5.11 11.85 -2.93
C CYS A 101 6.13 11.43 -1.87
N GLY A 102 6.75 12.41 -1.21
CA GLY A 102 7.93 12.15 -0.36
C GLY A 102 9.09 11.62 -1.20
N ASP A 103 9.55 10.40 -0.91
CA ASP A 103 10.58 9.67 -1.65
C ASP A 103 10.00 8.70 -2.72
N ILE A 104 8.68 8.72 -2.93
CA ILE A 104 8.01 7.96 -4.00
C ILE A 104 7.99 8.79 -5.27
N ALA A 105 8.51 8.21 -6.36
CA ALA A 105 8.39 8.78 -7.70
C ALA A 105 7.26 8.09 -8.48
N ILE A 106 6.33 8.87 -9.04
CA ILE A 106 5.23 8.45 -9.89
C ILE A 106 5.45 9.06 -11.27
N ARG A 107 5.65 8.24 -12.31
CA ARG A 107 5.98 8.74 -13.65
C ARG A 107 5.29 7.97 -14.76
N THR A 108 4.95 8.64 -15.85
CA THR A 108 4.54 7.95 -17.08
C THR A 108 5.71 7.16 -17.65
N VAL A 109 5.42 6.04 -18.31
CA VAL A 109 6.43 5.22 -18.99
C VAL A 109 6.86 5.88 -20.32
N TYR A 110 5.90 6.47 -21.02
CA TYR A 110 6.13 7.15 -22.28
C TYR A 110 5.65 8.61 -22.17
N SER A 111 6.49 9.55 -22.61
CA SER A 111 6.11 10.97 -22.64
C SER A 111 4.89 11.17 -23.56
N GLY A 112 3.97 12.05 -23.15
CA GLY A 112 2.69 12.29 -23.81
C GLY A 112 1.65 11.18 -23.66
N SER A 113 1.99 10.06 -23.01
CA SER A 113 1.07 8.93 -22.81
C SER A 113 0.79 8.71 -21.33
N TYR A 114 -0.48 8.83 -20.97
CA TYR A 114 -0.96 8.57 -19.61
C TYR A 114 -1.47 7.13 -19.44
N GLU A 115 -1.23 6.24 -20.41
CA GLU A 115 -1.75 4.87 -20.39
C GLU A 115 -0.95 3.92 -19.47
N ARG A 116 0.30 4.28 -19.17
CA ARG A 116 1.22 3.45 -18.39
C ARG A 116 2.08 4.30 -17.47
N TRP A 117 2.23 3.84 -16.24
CA TRP A 117 3.01 4.50 -15.21
C TRP A 117 3.91 3.53 -14.45
N GLU A 118 4.97 4.08 -13.87
CA GLU A 118 5.80 3.44 -12.87
C GLU A 118 5.71 4.23 -11.57
N VAL A 119 5.48 3.53 -10.47
CA VAL A 119 5.48 4.08 -9.11
C VAL A 119 6.57 3.39 -8.33
N SER A 120 7.54 4.13 -7.80
CA SER A 120 8.75 3.52 -7.26
C SER A 120 9.29 4.20 -6.02
N ARG A 121 9.87 3.38 -5.12
CA ARG A 121 10.54 3.79 -3.88
C ARG A 121 11.66 2.81 -3.57
N GLY A 122 12.89 3.30 -3.44
CA GLY A 122 14.02 2.51 -2.92
C GLY A 122 14.20 1.12 -3.57
N GLY A 123 14.05 1.01 -4.89
CA GLY A 123 14.19 -0.24 -5.65
C GLY A 123 12.93 -1.11 -5.77
N ARG A 124 11.84 -0.75 -5.09
CA ARG A 124 10.50 -1.31 -5.34
C ARG A 124 9.82 -0.51 -6.45
N THR A 125 9.16 -1.21 -7.36
CA THR A 125 8.42 -0.59 -8.46
C THR A 125 7.09 -1.29 -8.69
N LEU A 126 6.01 -0.52 -8.69
CA LEU A 126 4.71 -0.92 -9.19
C LEU A 126 4.55 -0.42 -10.62
N ARG A 127 4.01 -1.28 -11.49
CA ARG A 127 3.66 -0.96 -12.87
C ARG A 127 2.15 -0.79 -12.94
N VAL A 128 1.73 0.38 -13.38
CA VAL A 128 0.32 0.73 -13.57
C VAL A 128 0.05 0.79 -15.07
N ALA A 129 -1.00 0.12 -15.55
CA ALA A 129 -1.36 0.13 -16.96
C ALA A 129 -2.88 0.08 -17.12
N MET A 130 -3.39 0.79 -18.12
CA MET A 130 -4.75 0.55 -18.59
C MET A 130 -4.89 -0.88 -19.09
N ILE A 131 -6.04 -1.50 -18.81
CA ILE A 131 -6.35 -2.86 -19.28
C ILE A 131 -6.62 -2.83 -20.79
N TYR A 132 -7.34 -1.82 -21.26
CA TYR A 132 -7.60 -1.57 -22.67
C TYR A 132 -7.14 -0.16 -23.05
N SER A 133 -6.50 0.00 -24.21
CA SER A 133 -6.06 1.33 -24.67
C SER A 133 -7.25 2.28 -24.81
N ASN A 134 -7.05 3.53 -24.42
CA ASN A 134 -8.09 4.57 -24.31
C ASN A 134 -9.25 4.25 -23.34
N ASP A 135 -9.15 3.21 -22.51
CA ASP A 135 -10.11 2.91 -21.44
C ASP A 135 -9.63 3.46 -20.09
N TRP A 136 -9.88 4.75 -19.88
CA TRP A 136 -9.52 5.47 -18.66
C TRP A 136 -10.23 4.95 -17.40
N GLN A 137 -11.14 3.99 -17.52
CA GLN A 137 -11.96 3.48 -16.43
C GLN A 137 -11.46 2.15 -15.88
N ARG A 138 -10.46 1.50 -16.49
CA ARG A 138 -10.01 0.15 -16.09
C ARG A 138 -8.50 0.01 -16.11
N TRP A 139 -7.94 -0.23 -14.93
CA TRP A 139 -6.50 -0.27 -14.70
C TRP A 139 -6.08 -1.54 -13.96
N SER A 140 -4.86 -1.96 -14.26
CA SER A 140 -4.14 -3.01 -13.57
C SER A 140 -2.87 -2.43 -12.97
N VAL A 141 -2.63 -2.74 -11.71
CA VAL A 141 -1.40 -2.45 -10.98
C VAL A 141 -0.72 -3.79 -10.69
N SER A 142 0.57 -3.89 -10.98
CA SER A 142 1.36 -5.11 -10.77
C SER A 142 2.69 -4.78 -10.11
N GLY A 143 3.17 -5.67 -9.25
CA GLY A 143 4.39 -5.50 -8.49
C GLY A 143 4.78 -6.79 -7.77
N PRO A 144 5.92 -6.80 -7.05
CA PRO A 144 6.40 -8.01 -6.38
C PRO A 144 5.43 -8.61 -5.36
N ALA A 145 4.60 -7.76 -4.74
CA ALA A 145 3.65 -8.16 -3.70
C ALA A 145 2.29 -8.64 -4.22
N GLY A 146 2.01 -8.59 -5.53
CA GLY A 146 0.74 -9.06 -6.10
C GLY A 146 0.21 -8.23 -7.26
N THR A 147 -1.13 -8.16 -7.35
CA THR A 147 -1.88 -7.37 -8.33
C THR A 147 -2.98 -6.56 -7.65
N MET A 148 -3.35 -5.43 -8.25
CA MET A 148 -4.52 -4.65 -7.85
C MET A 148 -5.27 -4.22 -9.11
N HIS A 149 -6.60 -4.33 -9.09
CA HIS A 149 -7.45 -3.81 -10.15
C HIS A 149 -8.20 -2.58 -9.67
N VAL A 150 -8.18 -1.52 -10.47
CA VAL A 150 -8.79 -0.23 -10.16
C VAL A 150 -9.75 0.11 -11.29
N SER A 151 -11.03 0.20 -11.00
CA SER A 151 -12.06 0.42 -12.03
C SER A 151 -13.13 1.41 -11.62
N ALA A 152 -13.53 2.28 -12.54
CA ALA A 152 -14.70 3.12 -12.34
C ALA A 152 -15.96 2.25 -12.17
N THR A 153 -16.83 2.60 -11.23
CA THR A 153 -18.03 1.82 -10.92
C THR A 153 -19.09 1.92 -12.01
N TYR A 154 -19.21 3.08 -12.65
CA TYR A 154 -20.12 3.30 -13.76
C TYR A 154 -19.35 3.82 -14.98
N SER A 155 -19.75 3.36 -16.17
CA SER A 155 -19.16 3.85 -17.41
C SER A 155 -19.37 5.36 -17.53
N HIS A 156 -18.32 6.07 -17.92
CA HIS A 156 -18.26 7.54 -18.01
C HIS A 156 -18.39 8.29 -16.68
N ASP A 157 -18.42 7.58 -15.54
CA ASP A 157 -18.40 8.19 -14.22
C ASP A 157 -16.99 8.12 -13.63
N TRP A 158 -16.25 9.21 -13.74
CA TRP A 158 -14.95 9.32 -13.11
C TRP A 158 -15.04 9.49 -11.59
N SER A 159 -16.22 9.72 -11.01
CA SER A 159 -16.38 10.12 -9.61
C SER A 159 -16.42 8.95 -8.63
N ARG A 160 -16.51 7.70 -9.11
CA ARG A 160 -16.63 6.51 -8.25
C ARG A 160 -15.79 5.34 -8.78
N TRP A 161 -14.98 4.76 -7.90
CA TRP A 161 -14.06 3.67 -8.25
C TRP A 161 -14.14 2.54 -7.24
N GLN A 162 -14.10 1.32 -7.77
CA GLN A 162 -13.92 0.09 -7.01
C GLN A 162 -12.48 -0.38 -7.15
N ILE A 163 -11.92 -0.87 -6.04
CA ILE A 163 -10.55 -1.38 -5.99
C ILE A 163 -10.57 -2.82 -5.47
N ASP A 164 -9.98 -3.74 -6.23
CA ASP A 164 -9.66 -5.12 -5.82
C ASP A 164 -8.15 -5.19 -5.56
N ASP A 165 -7.77 -4.87 -4.33
CA ASP A 165 -6.37 -4.81 -3.89
C ASP A 165 -5.90 -6.15 -3.32
N ARG A 166 -5.10 -6.89 -4.09
CA ARG A 166 -4.39 -8.10 -3.64
C ARG A 166 -2.93 -7.84 -3.29
N MET A 167 -2.57 -6.58 -3.02
CA MET A 167 -1.21 -6.14 -2.66
C MET A 167 -1.15 -5.62 -1.22
N CYS A 168 -2.04 -6.03 -0.31
CA CYS A 168 -2.16 -5.42 1.01
C CYS A 168 -0.90 -5.50 1.90
N ALA A 169 0.01 -6.42 1.59
CA ALA A 169 1.33 -6.52 2.24
C ALA A 169 2.36 -5.49 1.73
N GLU A 170 2.07 -4.80 0.62
CA GLU A 170 2.86 -3.71 0.08
C GLU A 170 2.62 -2.42 0.84
N ASP A 171 3.64 -1.57 0.86
CA ASP A 171 3.58 -0.24 1.42
C ASP A 171 2.38 0.56 0.87
N VAL A 172 1.57 1.10 1.78
CA VAL A 172 0.31 1.76 1.39
C VAL A 172 0.56 3.05 0.63
N GLU A 173 1.64 3.76 0.92
CA GLU A 173 1.95 5.01 0.24
C GLU A 173 2.35 4.70 -1.21
N LEU A 174 3.11 3.63 -1.42
CA LEU A 174 3.44 3.13 -2.76
C LEU A 174 2.18 2.68 -3.53
N ARG A 175 1.27 1.93 -2.89
CA ARG A 175 -0.02 1.55 -3.47
C ARG A 175 -0.89 2.78 -3.77
N MET A 176 -0.93 3.76 -2.87
CA MET A 176 -1.67 5.00 -3.06
C MET A 176 -1.11 5.82 -4.22
N GLY A 177 0.20 5.86 -4.42
CA GLY A 177 0.80 6.46 -5.61
C GLY A 177 0.31 5.82 -6.91
N ALA A 178 0.10 4.49 -6.91
CA ALA A 178 -0.46 3.77 -8.04
C ALA A 178 -1.95 4.09 -8.27
N VAL A 179 -2.77 4.11 -7.20
CA VAL A 179 -4.19 4.51 -7.29
C VAL A 179 -4.32 5.96 -7.76
N PHE A 180 -3.47 6.86 -7.26
CA PHE A 180 -3.41 8.25 -7.70
C PHE A 180 -3.16 8.37 -9.20
N ALA A 181 -2.21 7.60 -9.75
CA ALA A 181 -1.91 7.58 -11.19
C ALA A 181 -3.14 7.20 -12.05
N CYS A 182 -3.95 6.23 -11.62
CA CYS A 182 -5.18 5.85 -12.31
C CYS A 182 -6.19 7.01 -12.34
N VAL A 183 -6.43 7.62 -11.18
CA VAL A 183 -7.45 8.66 -11.00
C VAL A 183 -7.05 9.95 -11.73
N ILE A 184 -5.80 10.38 -11.59
CA ILE A 184 -5.33 11.61 -12.20
C ILE A 184 -5.34 11.52 -13.73
N SER A 185 -5.05 10.33 -14.28
CA SER A 185 -5.17 10.05 -15.71
C SER A 185 -6.60 10.18 -16.20
N ALA A 186 -7.57 9.64 -15.46
CA ALA A 186 -8.98 9.73 -15.81
C ALA A 186 -9.52 11.17 -15.71
N ILE A 187 -9.14 11.91 -14.67
CA ILE A 187 -9.49 13.34 -14.52
C ILE A 187 -8.93 14.14 -15.72
N TRP A 188 -7.67 13.89 -16.09
CA TRP A 188 -7.05 14.58 -17.21
C TRP A 188 -7.74 14.29 -18.53
N ALA A 189 -8.03 13.02 -18.81
CA ALA A 189 -8.77 12.61 -20.01
C ALA A 189 -10.16 13.26 -20.07
N HIS A 190 -10.89 13.29 -18.96
CA HIS A 190 -12.21 13.92 -18.89
C HIS A 190 -12.17 15.43 -19.14
N ARG A 191 -11.10 16.11 -18.71
CA ARG A 191 -10.94 17.56 -18.88
C ARG A 191 -10.53 17.97 -20.30
N ASN A 192 -9.77 17.13 -21.01
CA ASN A 192 -9.28 17.42 -22.35
C ASN A 192 -10.19 16.91 -23.48
N THR A 193 -11.25 16.17 -23.16
CA THR A 193 -12.25 15.67 -24.14
C THR A 193 -13.49 16.57 -24.24
N LYS A 194 -13.49 17.73 -23.57
CA LYS A 194 -14.56 18.75 -23.63
C LYS A 194 -14.21 19.89 -24.58
#